data_AF-A0A4Q3V5I7-F1
#
_entry.id   AF-A0A4Q3V5I7-F1
#
_cell.length_a   1.000
_cell.length_b   1.000
_cell.length_c   1.000
_cell.angle_alpha   90.00
_cell.angle_beta   90.00
_cell.angle_gamma   90.00
#
_symmetry.space_group_name_H-M   'P 1'
#
loop_
_entity.id
_entity.type
_entity.pdbx_description
1 polymer ?
#
loop_
_entity_poly.entity_id
_entity_poly.type
_entity_poly.pdbx_seq_one_letter_code
_entity_poly.pdbx_strand_id
1 'polypeptide(L)'
;SNHGEPDGQSRVHRFFARAGLNKVRASHHRELGTLTNVARASEIAMMAGSDFIKTSTGKEAVNATLPVGLTMVRRIRDFHRRTGYEIGFKPAGGIRTAKQSLDWLILMKEELGDRWMKPDLFRLGASSLLTDIERQLDHAATGRYAASWKQPMV
;
A
#
# COMPACT_ATOMS: atom_id res chain seq x y z
N SER A 1 -33.82 -14.16 16.05
CA SER A 1 -32.65 -14.50 16.88
C SER A 1 -31.42 -13.84 16.28
N ASN A 2 -30.65 -13.15 17.13
CA ASN A 2 -29.34 -12.53 16.89
C ASN A 2 -29.26 -11.27 15.99
N HIS A 3 -29.75 -10.13 16.49
CA HIS A 3 -29.22 -8.83 16.09
C HIS A 3 -27.96 -8.55 16.92
N GLY A 4 -26.80 -8.95 16.38
CA GLY A 4 -25.51 -8.68 16.99
C GLY A 4 -25.27 -7.19 17.10
N GLU A 5 -25.20 -6.68 18.32
CA GLU A 5 -24.77 -5.33 18.62
C GLU A 5 -23.36 -5.12 18.04
N PRO A 6 -23.09 -4.00 17.34
CA PRO A 6 -21.78 -3.82 16.74
C PRO A 6 -20.73 -3.62 17.83
N ASP A 7 -19.67 -4.45 17.79
CA ASP A 7 -18.45 -4.31 18.59
C ASP A 7 -18.04 -2.83 18.72
N GLY A 8 -17.58 -2.43 19.90
CA GLY A 8 -17.09 -1.08 20.19
C GLY A 8 -16.11 -0.55 19.14
N GLN A 9 -15.33 -1.40 18.48
CA GLN A 9 -14.45 -1.00 17.37
C GLN A 9 -15.22 -0.54 16.12
N SER A 10 -16.35 -1.17 15.79
CA SER A 10 -17.26 -0.74 14.71
C SER A 10 -17.90 0.61 15.00
N ARG A 11 -18.10 0.95 16.28
CA ARG A 11 -18.62 2.26 16.71
C ARG A 11 -17.56 3.35 16.56
N VAL A 12 -16.31 3.08 16.96
CA VAL A 12 -15.18 4.01 16.81
C VAL A 12 -14.88 4.28 15.33
N HIS A 13 -14.85 3.25 14.49
CA HIS A 13 -14.64 3.42 13.05
C HIS A 13 -15.76 4.26 12.41
N ARG A 14 -17.03 3.99 12.73
CA ARG A 14 -18.16 4.80 12.24
C ARG A 14 -18.12 6.23 12.73
N PHE A 15 -17.61 6.48 13.94
CA PHE A 15 -17.44 7.82 14.48
C PHE A 15 -16.42 8.63 13.67
N PHE A 16 -15.24 8.05 13.39
CA PHE A 16 -14.20 8.75 12.62
C PHE A 16 -14.51 8.86 11.12
N ALA A 17 -15.12 7.83 10.51
CA ALA A 17 -15.56 7.88 9.11
C ALA A 17 -16.60 8.98 8.87
N ARG A 18 -17.51 9.23 9.83
CA ARG A 18 -18.49 10.33 9.76
C ARG A 18 -17.87 11.71 9.94
N ALA A 19 -16.71 11.81 10.59
CA ALA A 19 -16.00 13.07 10.81
C ALA A 19 -15.19 13.54 9.58
N GLY A 20 -15.19 12.79 8.46
CA GLY A 20 -14.52 13.18 7.22
C GLY A 20 -12.98 13.20 7.30
N LEU A 21 -12.40 12.53 8.30
CA LEU A 21 -10.95 12.42 8.51
C LEU A 21 -10.34 11.33 7.61
N ASN A 22 -10.67 11.35 6.31
CA ASN A 22 -10.38 10.30 5.31
C ASN A 22 -8.89 10.17 4.91
N LYS A 23 -7.96 10.72 5.71
CA LYS A 23 -6.51 10.71 5.44
C LYS A 23 -5.70 10.54 6.72
N VAL A 24 -6.04 9.57 7.57
CA VAL A 24 -5.08 9.15 8.60
C VAL A 24 -3.95 8.38 7.88
N ARG A 25 -2.71 8.82 8.10
CA ARG A 25 -1.50 8.32 7.41
C ARG A 25 -0.67 7.57 8.44
N ALA A 26 -0.69 6.24 8.44
CA ALA A 26 0.37 5.50 9.10
C ALA A 26 1.62 5.65 8.23
N SER A 27 2.55 6.52 8.61
CA SER A 27 3.86 6.64 7.97
C SER A 27 4.96 6.49 9.02
N HIS A 28 6.14 6.04 8.54
CA HIS A 28 7.47 6.17 9.15
C HIS A 28 8.11 4.89 9.71
N HIS A 29 8.73 4.10 8.82
CA HIS A 29 9.70 3.04 9.18
C HIS A 29 10.85 3.58 10.07
N ARG A 30 11.31 4.83 9.88
CA ARG A 30 12.43 5.40 10.66
C ARG A 30 12.03 5.99 12.01
N GLU A 31 10.87 6.65 12.13
CA GLU A 31 10.41 7.18 13.44
C GLU A 31 9.84 6.08 14.35
N LEU A 32 9.25 5.04 13.76
CA LEU A 32 8.67 3.94 14.53
C LEU A 32 9.72 2.91 14.98
N GLY A 33 10.90 2.84 14.35
CA GLY A 33 12.07 2.09 14.82
C GLY A 33 11.98 0.55 14.74
N THR A 34 10.78 -0.06 14.82
CA THR A 34 10.57 -1.52 14.81
C THR A 34 9.34 -1.93 14.01
N LEU A 35 9.31 -3.17 13.49
CA LEU A 35 8.12 -3.72 12.83
C LEU A 35 6.90 -3.79 13.78
N THR A 36 7.12 -3.96 15.08
CA THR A 36 6.06 -3.89 16.10
C THR A 36 5.37 -2.54 16.10
N ASN A 37 6.14 -1.45 16.04
CA ASN A 37 5.59 -0.11 16.02
C ASN A 37 4.91 0.21 14.68
N VAL A 38 5.43 -0.31 13.56
CA VAL A 38 4.74 -0.27 12.25
C VAL A 38 3.37 -0.95 12.32
N ALA A 39 3.30 -2.14 12.93
CA ALA A 39 2.05 -2.86 13.09
C ALA A 39 1.03 -2.07 13.92
N ARG A 40 1.46 -1.51 15.07
CA ARG A 40 0.61 -0.66 15.93
C ARG A 40 0.13 0.59 15.20
N ALA A 41 1.03 1.30 14.52
CA ALA A 41 0.68 2.50 13.76
C ALA A 41 -0.33 2.20 12.64
N SER A 42 -0.18 1.06 11.97
CA SER A 42 -1.13 0.61 10.94
C SER A 42 -2.51 0.36 11.53
N GLU A 43 -2.59 -0.33 12.67
CA GLU A 43 -3.85 -0.59 13.37
C GLU A 43 -4.53 0.71 13.83
N ILE A 44 -3.78 1.63 14.44
CA ILE A 44 -4.30 2.94 14.87
C ILE A 44 -4.85 3.72 13.68
N ALA A 45 -4.15 3.73 12.54
CA ALA A 45 -4.60 4.45 11.35
C ALA A 45 -5.93 3.87 10.81
N MET A 46 -6.05 2.55 10.72
CA MET A 46 -7.29 1.89 10.29
C MET A 46 -8.43 2.15 11.29
N MET A 47 -8.17 2.06 12.59
CA MET A 47 -9.17 2.36 13.63
C MET A 47 -9.64 3.82 13.59
N ALA A 48 -8.76 4.74 13.19
CA ALA A 48 -9.06 6.15 13.00
C ALA A 48 -9.77 6.46 11.67
N GLY A 49 -10.15 5.45 10.88
CA GLY A 49 -10.94 5.62 9.66
C GLY A 49 -10.13 5.89 8.39
N SER A 50 -8.86 5.47 8.32
CA SER A 50 -8.08 5.53 7.09
C SER A 50 -8.67 4.67 5.97
N ASP A 51 -8.97 5.25 4.81
CA ASP A 51 -9.28 4.45 3.61
C ASP A 51 -8.04 3.74 3.04
N PHE A 52 -6.86 4.30 3.28
CA PHE A 52 -5.57 3.77 2.81
C PHE A 52 -4.48 3.92 3.87
N ILE A 53 -3.61 2.93 3.96
CA ILE A 53 -2.33 3.04 4.67
C ILE A 53 -1.16 2.96 3.67
N LYS A 54 -0.03 3.60 3.98
CA LYS A 54 1.12 3.74 3.05
C LYS A 54 2.46 3.58 3.75
N THR A 55 3.48 3.03 3.08
CA THR A 55 4.78 2.76 3.73
C THR A 55 5.63 4.00 4.01
N SER A 56 5.63 5.01 3.13
CA SER A 56 6.46 6.22 3.28
C SER A 56 5.81 7.50 2.70
N THR A 57 6.48 8.63 2.92
CA THR A 57 6.12 9.94 2.35
C THR A 57 6.77 10.21 0.98
N GLY A 58 7.71 9.37 0.54
CA GLY A 58 8.48 9.55 -0.71
C GLY A 58 9.54 10.66 -0.66
N LYS A 59 9.76 11.28 0.52
CA LYS A 59 10.74 12.36 0.72
C LYS A 59 11.99 11.94 1.50
N GLU A 60 12.05 10.69 1.95
CA GLU A 60 13.13 10.18 2.80
C GLU A 60 14.09 9.25 2.03
N ALA A 61 15.32 9.15 2.53
CA ALA A 61 16.37 8.30 1.96
C ALA A 61 16.04 6.79 2.03
N VAL A 62 15.26 6.37 3.04
CA VAL A 62 14.84 4.96 3.20
C VAL A 62 13.39 4.81 2.73
N ASN A 63 13.23 3.91 1.76
CA ASN A 63 12.06 3.74 0.93
C ASN A 63 11.21 2.54 1.37
N ALA A 64 10.13 2.23 0.64
CA ALA A 64 9.30 1.06 0.91
C ALA A 64 10.16 -0.23 0.89
N THR A 65 10.09 -1.03 1.96
CA THR A 65 10.71 -2.36 2.02
C THR A 65 9.64 -3.43 2.15
N LEU A 66 9.84 -4.61 1.55
CA LEU A 66 8.89 -5.72 1.62
C LEU A 66 8.58 -6.17 3.06
N PRO A 67 9.53 -6.23 4.02
CA PRO A 67 9.21 -6.60 5.40
C PRO A 67 8.22 -5.64 6.08
N VAL A 68 8.36 -4.33 5.84
CA VAL A 68 7.40 -3.33 6.33
C VAL A 68 6.07 -3.49 5.62
N GLY A 69 6.09 -3.66 4.30
CA GLY A 69 4.90 -3.95 3.50
C GLY A 69 4.10 -5.12 4.04
N LEU A 70 4.75 -6.26 4.22
CA LEU A 70 4.17 -7.50 4.75
C LEU A 70 3.54 -7.27 6.13
N THR A 71 4.23 -6.54 7.00
CA THR A 71 3.71 -6.20 8.33
C THR A 71 2.41 -5.41 8.24
N MET A 72 2.37 -4.37 7.40
CA MET A 72 1.19 -3.53 7.21
C MET A 72 0.03 -4.30 6.55
N VAL A 73 0.33 -5.08 5.51
CA VAL A 73 -0.63 -5.89 4.75
C VAL A 73 -1.28 -6.95 5.63
N ARG A 74 -0.51 -7.63 6.50
CA ARG A 74 -1.07 -8.56 7.48
C ARG A 74 -2.00 -7.88 8.47
N ARG A 75 -1.70 -6.64 8.88
CA ARG A 75 -2.62 -5.86 9.72
C ARG A 75 -3.92 -5.53 8.98
N ILE A 76 -3.87 -5.16 7.70
CA ILE A 76 -5.09 -4.98 6.88
C ILE A 76 -5.92 -6.27 6.86
N ARG A 77 -5.29 -7.42 6.60
CA ARG A 77 -5.98 -8.71 6.58
C ARG A 77 -6.68 -9.01 7.90
N ASP A 78 -5.97 -8.84 9.00
CA ASP A 78 -6.49 -9.11 10.34
C ASP A 78 -7.63 -8.14 10.70
N PHE A 79 -7.50 -6.87 10.30
CA PHE A 79 -8.53 -5.84 10.49
C PHE A 79 -9.79 -6.14 9.68
N HIS A 80 -9.65 -6.52 8.40
CA HIS A 80 -10.77 -6.93 7.55
C HIS A 80 -11.47 -8.16 8.11
N ARG A 81 -10.74 -9.18 8.57
CA ARG A 81 -11.33 -10.37 9.22
C ARG A 81 -12.16 -10.05 10.46
N ARG A 82 -11.72 -9.06 11.24
CA ARG A 82 -12.42 -8.64 12.47
C ARG A 82 -13.63 -7.74 12.19
N THR A 83 -13.54 -6.87 11.19
CA THR A 83 -14.46 -5.73 11.06
C THR A 83 -15.27 -5.72 9.77
N GLY A 84 -14.84 -6.48 8.75
CA GLY A 84 -15.40 -6.45 7.40
C GLY A 84 -15.03 -5.22 6.56
N TYR A 85 -14.25 -4.27 7.08
CA TYR A 85 -13.85 -3.09 6.32
C TYR A 85 -12.64 -3.36 5.42
N GLU A 86 -12.75 -2.98 4.15
CA GLU A 86 -11.67 -3.07 3.18
C GLU A 86 -10.80 -1.82 3.23
N ILE A 87 -9.53 -1.97 3.63
CA ILE A 87 -8.57 -0.87 3.68
C ILE A 87 -7.57 -1.03 2.55
N GLY A 88 -7.33 0.05 1.81
CA GLY A 88 -6.37 0.08 0.73
C GLY A 88 -4.91 0.15 1.21
N PHE A 89 -4.00 -0.35 0.36
CA PHE A 89 -2.56 -0.30 0.60
C PHE A 89 -1.85 0.45 -0.52
N LYS A 90 -0.91 1.32 -0.13
CA LYS A 90 -0.06 2.05 -1.08
C LYS A 90 1.42 1.95 -0.68
N PRO A 91 2.21 1.01 -1.24
CA PRO A 91 3.66 1.06 -1.07
C PRO A 91 4.18 2.30 -1.80
N ALA A 92 4.99 3.10 -1.11
CA ALA A 92 5.50 4.36 -1.64
C ALA A 92 6.98 4.55 -1.30
N GLY A 93 7.71 5.13 -2.24
CA GLY A 93 9.13 5.43 -2.12
C GLY A 93 10.00 4.34 -2.74
N GLY A 94 10.89 4.74 -3.65
CA GLY A 94 12.00 3.93 -4.15
C GLY A 94 11.67 2.75 -5.07
N ILE A 95 10.41 2.55 -5.43
CA ILE A 95 10.00 1.55 -6.43
C ILE A 95 10.32 2.11 -7.82
N ARG A 96 11.39 1.60 -8.44
CA ARG A 96 11.94 2.14 -9.69
C ARG A 96 11.88 1.17 -10.85
N THR A 97 11.79 -0.14 -10.59
CA THR A 97 11.85 -1.17 -11.63
C THR A 97 10.60 -2.03 -11.72
N ALA A 98 10.32 -2.55 -12.92
CA ALA A 98 9.23 -3.49 -13.16
C ALA A 98 9.32 -4.70 -12.24
N LYS A 99 10.54 -5.25 -12.03
CA LYS A 99 10.77 -6.36 -11.11
C LYS A 99 10.35 -6.04 -9.67
N GLN A 100 10.74 -4.87 -9.15
CA GLN A 100 10.31 -4.45 -7.81
C GLN A 100 8.79 -4.32 -7.71
N SER A 101 8.12 -3.86 -8.77
CA SER A 101 6.65 -3.76 -8.79
C SER A 101 5.98 -5.13 -8.72
N LEU A 102 6.57 -6.16 -9.34
CA LEU A 102 6.07 -7.53 -9.27
C LEU A 102 6.15 -8.07 -7.85
N ASP A 103 7.23 -7.82 -7.12
CA ASP A 103 7.35 -8.26 -5.72
C ASP A 103 6.21 -7.72 -4.84
N TRP A 104 5.80 -6.46 -5.07
CA TRP A 104 4.66 -5.86 -4.38
C TRP A 104 3.32 -6.45 -4.81
N LEU A 105 3.14 -6.73 -6.10
CA LEU A 105 1.92 -7.38 -6.61
C LEU A 105 1.76 -8.79 -6.04
N ILE A 106 2.85 -9.56 -5.99
CA ILE A 106 2.89 -10.90 -5.39
C ILE A 106 2.50 -10.81 -3.92
N LEU A 107 3.13 -9.92 -3.15
CA LEU A 107 2.81 -9.73 -1.74
C LEU A 107 1.30 -9.48 -1.52
N MET A 108 0.71 -8.58 -2.30
CA MET A 108 -0.72 -8.25 -2.20
C MET A 108 -1.61 -9.44 -2.54
N LYS A 109 -1.28 -10.15 -3.62
CA LYS A 109 -2.05 -11.31 -4.07
C LYS A 109 -2.02 -12.43 -3.04
N GLU A 110 -0.85 -12.75 -2.52
CA GLU A 110 -0.67 -13.85 -1.55
C GLU A 110 -1.33 -13.57 -0.20
N GLU A 111 -1.26 -12.33 0.30
CA GLU A 111 -1.76 -12.03 1.64
C GLU A 111 -3.25 -11.57 1.67
N LEU A 112 -3.75 -10.95 0.60
CA LEU A 112 -5.10 -10.36 0.56
C LEU A 112 -5.98 -10.82 -0.62
N GLY A 113 -5.40 -11.46 -1.65
CA GLY A 113 -6.14 -12.00 -2.78
C GLY A 113 -6.53 -10.97 -3.86
N ASP A 114 -7.24 -11.44 -4.88
CA ASP A 114 -7.50 -10.68 -6.11
C ASP A 114 -8.32 -9.39 -5.92
N ARG A 115 -9.17 -9.34 -4.89
CA ARG A 115 -9.96 -8.15 -4.55
C ARG A 115 -9.07 -6.94 -4.25
N TRP A 116 -7.95 -7.17 -3.57
CA TRP A 116 -6.99 -6.13 -3.24
C TRP A 116 -6.05 -5.79 -4.38
N MET A 117 -6.09 -6.46 -5.52
CA MET A 117 -5.32 -6.05 -6.70
C MET A 117 -6.00 -4.93 -7.50
N LYS A 118 -7.19 -4.49 -7.08
CA LYS A 118 -7.95 -3.44 -7.77
C LYS A 118 -7.49 -2.03 -7.37
N PRO A 119 -7.58 -1.01 -8.26
CA PRO A 119 -7.03 0.33 -8.03
C PRO A 119 -7.61 1.12 -6.84
N ASP A 120 -8.79 0.73 -6.38
CA ASP A 120 -9.47 1.27 -5.21
C ASP A 120 -8.89 0.73 -3.89
N LEU A 121 -8.16 -0.39 -3.92
CA LEU A 121 -7.51 -0.99 -2.75
C LEU A 121 -5.99 -1.15 -2.88
N PHE A 122 -5.41 -0.99 -4.06
CA PHE A 122 -3.96 -1.05 -4.23
C PHE A 122 -3.44 -0.06 -5.26
N ARG A 123 -2.37 0.64 -4.86
CA ARG A 123 -1.70 1.63 -5.70
C ARG A 123 -0.19 1.62 -5.48
N LEU A 124 0.59 1.61 -6.55
CA LEU A 124 2.04 1.81 -6.45
C LEU A 124 2.35 3.31 -6.39
N GLY A 125 3.01 3.74 -5.32
CA GLY A 125 3.55 5.10 -5.19
C GLY A 125 4.93 5.20 -5.82
N ALA A 126 4.99 5.33 -7.15
CA ALA A 126 6.23 5.40 -7.92
C ALA A 126 6.20 6.56 -8.92
N SER A 127 7.30 7.31 -9.02
CA SER A 127 7.45 8.43 -9.96
C SER A 127 8.20 8.04 -11.24
N SER A 128 9.18 7.15 -11.16
CA SER A 128 10.04 6.74 -12.30
C SER A 128 9.73 5.34 -12.84
N LEU A 129 8.80 4.60 -12.23
CA LEU A 129 8.50 3.22 -12.59
C LEU A 129 7.90 3.10 -14.00
N LEU A 130 7.09 4.07 -14.42
CA LEU A 130 6.46 4.06 -15.74
C LEU A 130 7.52 3.99 -16.85
N THR A 131 8.53 4.85 -16.76
CA THR A 131 9.64 4.90 -17.72
C THR A 131 10.38 3.58 -17.82
N ASP A 132 10.59 2.88 -16.70
CA ASP A 132 11.23 1.55 -16.71
C ASP A 132 10.34 0.49 -17.38
N ILE A 133 9.05 0.46 -17.06
CA ILE A 133 8.10 -0.47 -17.69
C ILE A 133 8.04 -0.26 -19.21
N GLU A 134 7.97 0.98 -19.67
CA GLU A 134 8.01 1.30 -21.10
C GLU A 134 9.26 0.75 -21.78
N ARG A 135 10.44 0.89 -21.15
CA ARG A 135 11.70 0.35 -21.67
C ARG A 135 11.70 -1.17 -21.74
N GLN A 136 11.14 -1.84 -20.72
CA GLN A 136 11.03 -3.31 -20.72
C GLN A 136 10.08 -3.81 -21.81
N LEU A 137 8.97 -3.10 -22.04
CA LEU A 137 8.02 -3.43 -23.11
C LEU A 137 8.62 -3.21 -24.51
N ASP A 138 9.31 -2.10 -24.73
CA ASP A 138 9.98 -1.83 -26.01
C ASP A 138 11.09 -2.86 -26.28
N HIS A 139 11.85 -3.24 -25.25
CA HIS A 139 12.86 -4.29 -25.36
C HIS A 139 12.24 -5.65 -25.70
N ALA A 140 11.15 -6.03 -25.02
CA ALA A 140 10.44 -7.28 -25.29
C ALA A 140 9.83 -7.33 -26.70
N ALA A 141 9.35 -6.19 -27.22
CA ALA A 141 8.75 -6.10 -28.54
C ALA A 141 9.78 -6.05 -29.69
N THR A 142 10.95 -5.43 -29.48
CA THR A 142 11.91 -5.13 -30.56
C THR A 142 13.22 -5.93 -30.48
N GLY A 143 13.48 -6.62 -29.37
CA GLY A 143 14.73 -7.36 -29.13
C GLY A 143 15.97 -6.47 -29.00
N ARG A 144 15.83 -5.15 -28.97
CA ARG A 144 16.92 -4.16 -28.82
C ARG A 144 16.65 -3.34 -27.57
N TYR A 145 17.68 -2.92 -26.84
CA TYR A 145 17.47 -1.94 -25.77
C TYR A 145 17.03 -0.62 -26.42
N ALA A 146 15.93 -0.04 -25.94
CA ALA A 146 15.44 1.25 -26.38
C ALA A 146 16.59 2.29 -26.29
N ALA A 147 17.00 2.85 -27.43
CA ALA A 147 18.01 3.90 -27.45
C ALA A 147 17.51 5.11 -26.65
N SER A 148 18.41 5.74 -25.89
CA SER A 148 18.10 6.81 -24.92
C SER A 148 17.37 8.03 -25.50
N TRP A 149 17.30 8.21 -26.82
CA TRP A 149 16.68 9.35 -27.47
C TRP A 149 15.20 9.17 -27.88
N LYS A 150 14.59 7.98 -27.67
CA LYS A 150 13.23 7.69 -28.15
C LYS A 150 12.09 7.93 -27.16
N GLN A 151 12.35 8.36 -25.92
CA GLN A 151 11.28 8.70 -24.98
C GLN A 151 11.06 10.23 -24.95
N PRO A 152 9.88 10.73 -25.37
CA PRO A 152 9.53 12.13 -25.21
C PRO A 152 9.19 12.35 -23.75
N MET A 153 10.21 12.64 -22.93
CA MET A 153 10.21 13.31 -21.63
C MET A 153 11.58 13.06 -20.98
N VAL A 154 12.60 13.67 -21.59
CA VAL A 154 13.79 14.17 -20.89
C VAL A 154 13.66 15.67 -20.84
#